data_AF-A0A3A0C4A6-F1
#
_entry.id   AF-A0A3A0C4A6-F1
#
_cell.length_a   1.000
_cell.length_b   1.000
_cell.length_c   1.000
_cell.angle_alpha   90.00
_cell.angle_beta   90.00
_cell.angle_gamma   90.00
#
_symmetry.space_group_name_H-M   'P 1'
#
loop_
_entity.id
_entity.type
_entity.pdbx_description
1 polymer ?
#
loop_
_entity_poly.entity_id
_entity_poly.type
_entity_poly.pdbx_seq_one_letter_code
_entity_poly.pdbx_strand_id
1 'polypeptide(L)'
;YHDHIDNAVIDAMLEGAEAGDRLGYAWYLLPLARAMKGYSMLLNAFGKVGPVPEGMNAAAALRHQQFNQAHCALKEKVLQQAEAFHQQNGYRAPYWELVRFAREARESKR
;
A
#
# COMPACT_ATOMS: atom_id res chain seq x y z
N TYR A 1 4.85 -17.94 -2.43
CA TYR A 1 3.45 -17.75 -2.88
C TYR A 1 2.91 -16.42 -2.40
N HIS A 2 2.90 -16.13 -1.09
CA HIS A 2 2.59 -14.79 -0.59
C HIS A 2 3.50 -13.72 -1.22
N ASP A 3 4.81 -13.99 -1.34
CA ASP A 3 5.74 -13.08 -2.02
C ASP A 3 5.41 -12.82 -3.49
N HIS A 4 4.84 -13.81 -4.21
CA HIS A 4 4.44 -13.62 -5.61
C HIS A 4 3.21 -12.73 -5.74
N ILE A 5 2.30 -12.79 -4.77
CA ILE A 5 1.14 -11.91 -4.68
C ILE A 5 1.60 -10.50 -4.32
N ASP A 6 2.48 -10.36 -3.33
CA ASP A 6 3.04 -9.06 -2.94
C ASP A 6 3.76 -8.39 -4.12
N ASN A 7 4.61 -9.13 -4.85
CA ASN A 7 5.27 -8.61 -6.05
C ASN A 7 4.26 -8.20 -7.13
N ALA A 8 3.26 -9.04 -7.43
CA ALA A 8 2.24 -8.71 -8.43
C ALA A 8 1.42 -7.47 -8.07
N VAL A 9 1.11 -7.27 -6.78
CA VAL A 9 0.42 -6.07 -6.28
C VAL A 9 1.31 -4.85 -6.42
N ILE A 10 2.60 -4.94 -6.06
CA ILE A 10 3.56 -3.85 -6.22
C ILE A 10 3.73 -3.47 -7.68
N ASP A 11 3.86 -4.44 -8.59
CA ASP A 11 3.97 -4.20 -10.03
C ASP A 11 2.74 -3.44 -10.56
N ALA A 12 1.54 -3.86 -10.17
CA ALA A 12 0.31 -3.15 -10.52
C ALA A 12 0.26 -1.73 -9.89
N MET A 13 0.82 -1.52 -8.70
CA MET A 13 0.90 -0.18 -8.11
C MET A 13 1.91 0.71 -8.86
N LEU A 14 3.05 0.16 -9.28
CA LEU A 14 4.08 0.86 -10.06
C LEU A 14 3.56 1.25 -11.45
N GLU A 15 2.90 0.32 -12.15
CA GLU A 15 2.23 0.62 -13.43
C GLU A 15 1.19 1.74 -13.29
N GLY A 16 0.52 1.83 -12.13
CA GLY A 16 -0.46 2.88 -11.84
C GLY A 16 0.22 4.23 -11.68
N ALA A 17 1.33 4.24 -10.93
CA ALA A 17 2.16 5.43 -10.77
C ALA A 17 2.73 5.94 -12.11
N GLU A 18 3.16 5.04 -12.99
CA GLU A 18 3.59 5.36 -14.36
C GLU A 18 2.44 5.90 -15.22
N ALA A 19 1.23 5.36 -15.05
CA ALA A 19 0.00 5.84 -15.70
C ALA A 19 -0.55 7.16 -15.10
N GLY A 20 0.11 7.71 -14.08
CA GLY A 20 -0.22 9.02 -13.48
C GLY A 20 -1.05 8.96 -12.19
N ASP A 21 -1.33 7.77 -11.65
CA ASP A 21 -1.95 7.65 -10.32
C ASP A 21 -0.98 8.18 -9.25
N ARG A 22 -1.33 9.29 -8.62
CA ARG A 22 -0.56 9.86 -7.51
C ARG A 22 -1.18 9.43 -6.19
N LEU A 23 -0.33 9.05 -5.24
CA LEU A 23 -0.71 8.95 -3.83
C LEU A 23 -1.04 10.35 -3.30
N GLY A 24 -2.29 10.79 -3.51
CA GLY A 24 -2.81 12.06 -3.02
C GLY A 24 -3.17 11.95 -1.55
N TYR A 25 -2.52 12.74 -0.70
CA TYR A 25 -2.92 12.89 0.70
C TYR A 25 -3.87 14.08 0.83
N ALA A 26 -4.86 13.96 1.71
CA ALA A 26 -5.74 15.06 2.05
C ALA A 26 -4.94 16.24 2.63
N TRP A 27 -4.95 17.39 1.94
CA TRP A 27 -4.20 18.59 2.33
C TRP A 27 -4.53 19.07 3.75
N TYR A 28 -5.76 18.83 4.23
CA TYR A 28 -6.22 19.16 5.58
C TYR A 28 -5.63 18.29 6.69
N LEU A 29 -4.99 17.15 6.37
CA LEU A 29 -4.26 16.32 7.35
C LEU A 29 -2.81 16.79 7.58
N LEU A 30 -2.30 17.72 6.75
CA LEU A 30 -0.96 18.30 6.92
C LEU A 30 -0.72 18.91 8.32
N PRO A 31 -1.61 19.75 8.88
CA PRO A 31 -1.39 20.32 10.21
C PRO A 31 -1.37 19.25 11.31
N LEU A 32 -2.23 18.23 11.21
CA LEU A 32 -2.26 17.11 12.17
C LEU A 32 -0.98 16.25 12.08
N ALA A 33 -0.51 15.96 10.87
CA ALA A 33 0.72 15.20 10.67
C ALA A 33 1.96 15.99 11.11
N ARG A 34 1.98 17.32 10.97
CA ARG A 34 3.02 18.18 11.54
C ARG A 34 3.02 18.11 13.06
N ALA A 35 1.84 18.12 13.70
CA ALA A 35 1.71 17.95 15.14
C ALA A 35 2.22 16.57 15.61
N MET A 36 1.85 15.49 14.90
CA MET A 36 2.35 14.14 15.18
C MET A 36 3.86 14.01 14.99
N LYS A 37 4.46 14.72 14.02
CA LYS A 37 5.92 14.79 13.86
C LYS A 37 6.58 15.52 15.02
N GLY A 38 6.01 16.64 15.47
CA GLY A 38 6.49 17.35 16.65
C GLY A 38 6.44 16.48 17.91
N TYR A 39 5.36 15.73 18.08
CA TYR A 39 5.21 14.76 19.17
C TYR A 39 6.23 13.61 19.05
N SER A 40 6.48 13.12 17.84
CA SER A 40 7.48 12.06 17.58
C SER A 40 8.91 12.55 17.82
N MET A 41 9.23 13.80 17.48
CA MET A 41 10.52 14.43 17.81
C MET A 41 10.74 14.53 19.32
N LEU A 42 9.69 14.83 20.08
CA LEU A 42 9.74 14.81 21.54
C LEU A 42 9.94 13.39 22.08
N LEU A 43 9.21 12.39 21.57
CA LEU A 43 9.39 11.00 22.00
C LEU A 43 10.79 10.44 21.69
N ASN A 44 11.32 10.75 20.50
CA ASN A 44 12.65 10.30 20.09
C ASN A 44 13.74 10.95 20.95
N ALA A 45 13.58 12.23 21.35
CA ALA A 45 14.47 12.89 22.30
C ALA A 45 14.47 12.21 23.69
N PHE A 46 13.39 11.49 24.04
CA PHE A 46 13.27 10.66 25.24
C PHE A 46 13.62 9.17 25.00
N GLY A 47 14.21 8.83 23.84
CA GLY A 47 14.65 7.46 23.51
C GLY A 47 13.51 6.49 23.17
N LYS A 48 12.31 6.99 22.85
CA LYS A 48 11.15 6.18 22.43
C LYS A 48 10.84 6.46 20.96
N VAL A 49 10.61 5.42 20.17
CA VAL A 49 10.23 5.56 18.76
C VAL A 49 8.84 6.17 18.65
N GLY A 50 8.75 7.40 18.15
CA GLY A 50 7.48 8.06 17.85
C GLY A 50 6.76 7.45 16.64
N PRO A 51 5.44 7.69 16.47
CA PRO A 51 4.65 7.18 15.35
C PRO A 51 5.14 7.61 13.96
N VAL A 52 5.97 8.65 13.86
CA VAL A 52 6.69 9.02 12.64
C VAL A 52 8.14 8.51 12.72
N PRO A 53 8.58 7.60 11.83
CA PRO A 53 9.93 7.02 11.88
C PRO A 53 11.02 8.09 11.70
N GLU A 54 12.18 7.88 12.32
CA GLU A 54 13.36 8.70 12.08
C GLU A 54 13.76 8.65 10.59
N GLY A 55 13.94 9.83 9.98
CA GLY A 55 14.28 9.96 8.55
C GLY A 55 13.12 10.31 7.61
N MET A 56 11.85 10.18 8.03
CA MET A 56 10.69 10.61 7.23
C MET A 56 10.14 11.97 7.69
N ASN A 57 9.80 12.86 6.74
CA ASN A 57 9.01 14.04 7.07
C ASN A 57 7.51 13.67 7.22
N ALA A 58 6.71 14.54 7.84
CA ALA A 58 5.30 14.27 8.14
C ALA A 58 4.46 13.89 6.90
N ALA A 59 4.76 14.52 5.75
CA ALA A 59 4.08 14.22 4.49
C ALA A 59 4.52 12.85 3.93
N ALA A 60 5.80 12.48 4.08
CA ALA A 60 6.29 11.16 3.69
C ALA A 60 5.67 10.05 4.54
N ALA A 61 5.51 10.26 5.85
CA ALA A 61 4.82 9.33 6.73
C ALA A 61 3.34 9.13 6.32
N LEU A 62 2.62 10.22 6.01
CA LEU A 62 1.25 10.13 5.50
C LEU A 62 1.15 9.36 4.18
N ARG A 63 2.05 9.65 3.22
CA ARG A 63 2.09 8.94 1.93
C ARG A 63 2.40 7.46 2.12
N HIS A 64 3.32 7.13 3.02
CA HIS A 64 3.66 5.74 3.33
C HIS A 64 2.48 5.00 3.97
N GLN A 65 1.76 5.64 4.89
CA GLN A 65 0.55 5.05 5.46
C GLN A 65 -0.51 4.80 4.38
N GLN A 66 -0.70 5.74 3.47
CA GLN A 66 -1.66 5.60 2.39
C GLN A 66 -1.24 4.53 1.37
N PHE A 67 0.06 4.43 1.09
CA PHE A 67 0.64 3.34 0.31
C PHE A 67 0.34 1.99 0.96
N ASN A 68 0.61 1.83 2.25
CA ASN A 68 0.35 0.59 2.98
C ASN A 68 -1.14 0.22 2.95
N GLN A 69 -2.03 1.18 3.16
CA GLN A 69 -3.48 0.94 3.08
C GLN A 69 -3.91 0.51 1.68
N ALA A 70 -3.39 1.17 0.63
CA ALA A 70 -3.68 0.80 -0.74
C ALA A 70 -3.16 -0.62 -1.07
N HIS A 71 -1.92 -0.91 -0.66
CA HIS A 71 -1.28 -2.21 -0.83
C HIS A 71 -2.08 -3.32 -0.15
N CYS A 72 -2.43 -3.17 1.14
CA CYS A 72 -3.23 -4.16 1.86
C CYS A 72 -4.59 -4.39 1.20
N ALA A 73 -5.28 -3.33 0.78
CA ALA A 73 -6.59 -3.44 0.13
C ALA A 73 -6.51 -4.14 -1.23
N LEU A 74 -5.47 -3.88 -2.03
CA LEU A 74 -5.26 -4.59 -3.29
C LEU A 74 -4.90 -6.06 -3.04
N LYS A 75 -3.98 -6.32 -2.11
CA LYS A 75 -3.55 -7.67 -1.73
C LYS A 75 -4.73 -8.55 -1.31
N GLU A 76 -5.64 -8.01 -0.50
CA GLU A 76 -6.83 -8.73 -0.06
C GLU A 76 -7.73 -9.13 -1.23
N LYS A 77 -7.97 -8.22 -2.18
CA LYS A 77 -8.73 -8.53 -3.41
C LYS A 77 -8.05 -9.60 -4.27
N VAL A 78 -6.72 -9.47 -4.47
CA VAL A 78 -5.95 -10.46 -5.27
C VAL A 78 -5.98 -11.83 -4.60
N LEU A 79 -5.90 -11.90 -3.27
CA LEU A 79 -6.03 -13.15 -2.53
C LEU A 79 -7.41 -13.79 -2.74
N GLN A 80 -8.49 -12.99 -2.68
CA GLN A 80 -9.84 -13.49 -2.93
C GLN A 80 -9.99 -14.03 -4.37
N GLN A 81 -9.46 -13.32 -5.37
CA GLN A 81 -9.48 -13.77 -6.76
C GLN A 81 -8.62 -15.01 -6.99
N ALA A 82 -7.44 -15.08 -6.38
CA ALA A 82 -6.55 -16.23 -6.49
C ALA A 82 -7.14 -17.48 -5.82
N GLU A 83 -7.85 -17.32 -4.70
CA GLU A 83 -8.54 -18.42 -4.03
C GLU A 83 -9.74 -18.90 -4.86
N ALA A 84 -10.53 -17.99 -5.42
CA ALA A 84 -11.61 -18.34 -6.35
C ALA A 84 -11.08 -19.08 -7.60
N PHE A 85 -9.95 -18.64 -8.15
CA PHE A 85 -9.28 -19.31 -9.26
C PHE A 85 -8.85 -20.73 -8.89
N HIS A 86 -8.26 -20.90 -7.71
CA HIS A 86 -7.83 -22.21 -7.22
C HIS A 86 -9.00 -23.17 -7.04
N GLN A 87 -10.11 -22.71 -6.49
CA GLN A 87 -11.33 -23.51 -6.32
C GLN A 87 -11.97 -23.93 -7.64
N GLN A 88 -11.93 -23.06 -8.65
CA GLN A 88 -12.53 -23.33 -9.96
C GLN A 88 -11.66 -24.25 -10.84
N ASN A 89 -10.34 -24.06 -10.80
CA ASN A 89 -9.42 -24.72 -11.73
C ASN A 89 -8.66 -25.90 -11.12
N GLY A 90 -8.65 -26.03 -9.79
CA GLY A 90 -7.93 -27.08 -9.07
C GLY A 90 -6.40 -26.91 -9.03
N TYR A 91 -5.89 -25.75 -9.48
CA TYR A 91 -4.47 -25.39 -9.39
C TYR A 91 -4.29 -23.91 -9.06
N ARG A 92 -3.12 -23.55 -8.53
CA ARG A 92 -2.84 -22.17 -8.09
C ARG A 92 -2.62 -21.24 -9.27
N ALA A 93 -3.10 -20.01 -9.15
CA ALA A 93 -2.90 -18.98 -10.15
C ALA A 93 -1.38 -18.76 -10.41
N PRO A 94 -0.93 -18.84 -11.68
CA PRO A 94 0.43 -18.49 -12.04
C PRO A 94 0.66 -16.98 -11.89
N TYR A 95 1.92 -16.54 -11.91
CA TYR A 95 2.26 -15.15 -11.61
C TYR A 95 1.60 -14.12 -12.55
N TRP A 96 1.53 -14.38 -13.86
CA TRP A 96 0.88 -13.48 -14.82
C TRP A 96 -0.63 -13.30 -14.54
N GLU A 97 -1.26 -14.33 -13.96
CA GLU A 97 -2.67 -14.33 -13.57
C GLU A 97 -2.87 -13.49 -12.30
N LEU A 98 -1.93 -13.59 -11.34
CA LEU A 98 -1.89 -12.71 -10.16
C LEU A 98 -1.70 -11.24 -10.54
N VAL A 99 -0.88 -10.93 -11.54
CA VAL A 99 -0.71 -9.57 -12.07
C VAL A 99 -2.01 -9.08 -12.73
N ARG A 100 -2.71 -9.95 -13.47
CA ARG A 100 -4.04 -9.61 -14.03
C ARG A 100 -5.04 -9.26 -12.93
N PHE A 101 -5.16 -10.10 -11.90
CA PHE A 101 -5.99 -9.82 -10.73
C PHE A 101 -5.63 -8.51 -10.05
N ALA A 102 -4.33 -8.21 -9.88
CA ALA A 102 -3.88 -6.96 -9.28
C ALA A 102 -4.28 -5.72 -10.11
N ARG A 103 -4.20 -5.80 -11.45
CA ARG A 103 -4.66 -4.73 -12.35
C ARG A 103 -6.17 -4.53 -12.27
N GLU A 104 -6.95 -5.60 -12.34
CA GLU A 104 -8.41 -5.56 -12.22
C GLU A 104 -8.86 -4.98 -10.87
N ALA A 105 -8.22 -5.42 -9.78
CA ALA A 105 -8.50 -4.95 -8.43
C ALA A 105 -8.24 -3.43 -8.27
N ARG A 106 -7.22 -2.91 -8.96
CA ARG A 106 -6.87 -1.49 -9.03
C ARG A 106 -7.89 -0.70 -9.84
N GLU A 107 -8.23 -1.17 -11.04
CA GLU A 107 -9.21 -0.52 -11.92
C GLU A 107 -10.61 -0.46 -11.32
N SER A 108 -11.04 -1.52 -10.63
CA SER A 108 -12.29 -1.55 -9.87
C SER A 108 -12.38 -0.50 -8.75
N LYS A 109 -11.25 0.06 -8.30
CA LYS A 109 -11.19 1.09 -7.24
C LYS A 109 -11.24 2.52 -7.80
N ARG A 110 -11.09 2.69 -9.11
CA ARG A 110 -11.02 3.99 -9.81
C ARG A 110 -12.41 4.47 -10.18
#